data_AF-A0A2K6L809-F1
#
_entry.id   AF-A0A2K6L809-F1
#
_cell.length_a   1.000
_cell.length_b   1.000
_cell.length_c   1.000
_cell.angle_alpha   90.00
_cell.angle_beta   90.00
_cell.angle_gamma   90.00
#
_symmetry.space_group_name_H-M   'P 1'
#
loop_
_entity.id
_entity.type
_entity.pdbx_description
1 polymer ?
#
loop_
_entity_poly.entity_id
_entity_poly.type
_entity_poly.pdbx_seq_one_letter_code
_entity_poly.pdbx_strand_id
1 'polypeptide(L)' 'MAGQKLALKTTDWAIANSLTSWNETLTSRLAILPKNPPAIDWTYYKTNVAKAGLVDDFEKNIIKLSFSLYLLCLQ' A
#
# COMPACT_ATOMS: atom_id res chain seq x y z
N MET A 1 -20.39 -3.42 40.34
CA MET A 1 -20.91 -4.06 39.10
C MET A 1 -21.39 -3.05 38.04
N ALA A 2 -22.24 -2.06 38.35
CA ALA A 2 -22.73 -1.11 37.33
C ALA A 2 -21.64 -0.24 36.66
N GLY A 3 -20.63 0.21 37.39
CA GLY A 3 -19.52 1.02 36.85
C GLY A 3 -18.60 0.25 35.88
N GLN A 4 -18.34 -1.03 36.13
CA GLN A 4 -17.53 -1.88 35.24
C GLN A 4 -18.23 -2.13 33.90
N LYS A 5 -19.56 -2.31 33.91
CA LYS A 5 -20.36 -2.48 32.69
C LYS A 5 -20.36 -1.23 31.80
N LEU A 6 -20.41 -0.05 32.42
CA LEU A 6 -20.30 1.24 31.70
C LEU A 6 -18.89 1.47 31.15
N ALA A 7 -17.86 1.11 31.92
CA ALA A 7 -16.47 1.17 31.45
C ALA A 7 -16.24 0.27 30.24
N LEU A 8 -16.76 -0.97 30.26
CA LEU A 8 -16.64 -1.92 29.14
C LEU A 8 -17.29 -1.37 27.86
N LYS A 9 -18.53 -0.88 27.96
CA LYS A 9 -19.26 -0.27 26.82
C LYS A 9 -18.52 0.93 26.22
N THR A 10 -17.85 1.71 27.06
CA THR A 10 -17.10 2.89 26.61
C THR A 10 -15.85 2.48 25.83
N THR A 11 -15.15 1.43 26.28
CA THR A 11 -14.01 0.85 25.55
C THR A 11 -14.45 0.24 24.22
N ASP A 12 -15.54 -0.53 24.19
CA ASP A 12 -16.08 -1.12 22.96
C ASP A 12 -16.45 -0.04 21.92
N TRP A 13 -17.06 1.06 22.39
CA TRP A 13 -17.39 2.21 21.55
C TRP A 13 -16.15 2.93 21.01
N ALA A 14 -15.12 3.12 21.84
CA ALA A 14 -13.87 3.73 21.40
C ALA A 14 -13.15 2.88 20.34
N ILE A 15 -13.15 1.55 20.51
CA ILE A 15 -12.58 0.61 19.53
C ILE A 15 -13.36 0.67 18.22
N ALA A 16 -14.70 0.64 18.28
CA ALA A 16 -15.55 0.70 17.10
C ALA A 16 -15.34 1.99 16.29
N ASN A 17 -15.28 3.15 16.96
CA ASN A 17 -15.05 4.42 16.28
C ASN A 17 -13.66 4.52 15.66
N SER A 18 -12.63 4.00 16.36
CA SER A 18 -11.28 3.91 15.80
C SER A 18 -11.27 3.05 14.53
N LEU A 19 -11.90 1.88 14.58
CA LEU A 19 -11.97 0.96 13.44
C LEU A 19 -12.69 1.60 12.24
N THR A 20 -13.82 2.27 12.47
CA THR A 20 -14.55 2.98 11.42
C THR A 20 -13.71 4.09 10.80
N SER A 21 -13.04 4.91 11.63
CA SER A 21 -12.18 5.99 11.15
C SER A 21 -11.00 5.48 10.31
N TRP A 22 -10.38 4.37 10.72
CA TRP A 22 -9.33 3.73 9.94
C TRP A 22 -9.86 3.15 8.63
N ASN A 23 -11.04 2.51 8.65
CA ASN A 23 -11.66 1.96 7.45
C ASN A 23 -12.01 3.06 6.42
N GLU A 24 -12.59 4.18 6.87
CA GLU A 24 -12.86 5.35 6.04
C GLU A 24 -11.56 5.91 5.45
N THR A 25 -10.53 6.09 6.28
CA THR A 25 -9.21 6.59 5.85
C THR A 25 -8.58 5.69 4.80
N LEU A 26 -8.62 4.36 4.99
CA LEU A 26 -8.07 3.40 4.04
C LEU A 26 -8.86 3.39 2.73
N THR A 27 -10.19 3.43 2.82
CA THR A 27 -11.07 3.46 1.64
C THR A 27 -10.81 4.72 0.80
N SER A 28 -10.73 5.89 1.43
CA SER A 28 -10.41 7.14 0.74
C SER A 28 -9.02 7.10 0.08
N ARG A 29 -8.02 6.53 0.76
CA ARG A 29 -6.66 6.38 0.22
C ARG A 29 -6.61 5.39 -0.95
N LEU A 30 -7.35 4.30 -0.88
CA LEU A 30 -7.45 3.33 -1.97
C LEU A 30 -8.19 3.90 -3.18
N ALA A 31 -9.19 4.76 -2.98
CA ALA A 31 -9.92 5.41 -4.06
C ALA A 31 -9.07 6.38 -4.89
N ILE A 32 -8.06 7.03 -4.28
CA ILE A 32 -7.14 7.94 -4.98
C ILE A 32 -5.92 7.23 -5.60
N LEU A 33 -5.66 5.97 -5.22
CA LEU A 33 -4.53 5.22 -5.74
C LEU A 33 -4.83 4.72 -7.17
N PRO A 34 -3.95 4.99 -8.15
CA PRO A 34 -4.15 4.50 -9.51
C PRO A 34 -4.01 2.98 -9.55
N LYS A 35 -4.91 2.33 -10.30
CA LYS A 35 -4.96 0.87 -10.47
C LYS A 35 -3.64 0.29 -10.99
N ASN A 36 -2.96 1.04 -11.85
CA ASN A 36 -1.68 0.66 -12.44
C ASN A 36 -0.62 1.71 -12.07
N PRO A 37 0.59 1.28 -11.70
CA PRO A 37 1.70 2.22 -11.49
C PRO A 37 2.02 2.95 -12.81
N PRO A 38 2.49 4.20 -12.74
CA PRO A 38 2.93 4.94 -13.91
C PRO A 38 4.11 4.23 -14.57
N ALA A 39 4.16 4.29 -15.91
CA ALA A 39 5.26 3.71 -16.66
C ALA A 39 6.58 4.43 -16.32
N ILE A 40 7.62 3.65 -16.01
CA ILE A 40 8.95 4.17 -15.72
C ILE A 40 9.69 4.34 -17.05
N ASP A 41 10.26 5.52 -17.29
CA ASP A 41 11.14 5.77 -18.43
C ASP A 41 12.55 5.20 -18.15
N TRP A 42 12.72 3.92 -18.45
CA TRP A 42 14.00 3.23 -18.30
C TRP A 42 15.10 3.80 -19.20
N THR A 43 14.75 4.36 -20.37
CA THR A 43 15.72 4.91 -21.33
C THR A 43 16.37 6.17 -20.79
N TYR A 44 15.58 7.04 -20.15
CA TYR A 44 16.10 8.19 -19.43
C TYR A 44 17.09 7.78 -18.33
N TYR A 45 16.76 6.76 -17.53
CA TYR A 45 17.67 6.33 -16.46
C TYR A 45 18.93 5.64 -17.01
N LYS A 46 18.82 4.79 -18.03
CA LYS A 46 19.99 4.12 -18.63
C LYS A 46 20.98 5.10 -19.24
N THR A 47 20.51 6.26 -19.72
CA THR A 47 21.36 7.30 -20.31
C THR A 47 21.99 8.23 -19.29
N ASN A 48 21.31 8.51 -18.17
CA ASN A 48 21.79 9.45 -17.15
C ASN A 48 22.55 8.78 -16.00
N VAL A 49 22.37 7.47 -15.78
CA VAL A 49 23.06 6.74 -14.72
C VAL A 49 24.40 6.22 -15.24
N ALA A 50 25.49 6.79 -14.73
CA ALA A 50 26.85 6.45 -15.15
C ALA A 50 27.27 5.00 -14.82
N LYS A 51 26.61 4.35 -13.84
CA LYS A 51 26.94 2.97 -13.45
C LYS A 51 26.33 1.98 -14.44
N ALA A 52 27.18 1.40 -15.29
CA ALA A 52 26.79 0.37 -16.24
C ALA A 52 26.08 -0.81 -15.54
N GLY A 53 24.96 -1.27 -16.13
CA GLY A 53 24.18 -2.42 -15.66
C GLY A 53 23.28 -2.18 -14.45
N LEU A 54 23.45 -1.07 -13.72
CA LEU A 54 22.65 -0.80 -12.52
C LEU A 54 21.15 -0.67 -12.84
N VAL A 55 20.82 0.12 -13.87
CA VAL A 55 19.43 0.37 -14.26
C VAL A 55 18.80 -0.88 -14.86
N ASP A 56 19.55 -1.67 -15.63
CA ASP A 56 19.09 -2.95 -16.17
C ASP A 56 18.77 -3.97 -15.07
N ASP A 57 19.58 -4.01 -14.01
CA ASP A 57 19.32 -4.87 -12.85
C ASP A 57 18.06 -4.41 -12.09
N PHE A 58 17.85 -3.11 -11.94
CA PHE A 58 16.63 -2.58 -11.31
C PHE A 58 15.38 -2.85 -12.15
N GLU A 59 15.45 -2.65 -13.46
CA GLU A 59 14.34 -2.92 -14.38
C GLU A 59 13.88 -4.39 -14.25
N LYS A 60 14.82 -5.34 -14.30
CA LYS A 60 14.53 -6.77 -14.15
C LYS A 60 13.92 -7.11 -12.80
N ASN A 61 14.49 -6.56 -11.72
CA ASN A 61 14.01 -6.84 -10.36
C ASN A 61 12.62 -6.25 -10.11
N ILE A 62 12.33 -5.05 -10.63
CA ILE A 62 11.03 -4.39 -10.49
C ILE A 62 9.96 -5.16 -11.28
N ILE A 63 10.24 -5.54 -12.52
CA ILE A 63 9.30 -6.35 -13.33
C ILE A 63 8.96 -7.66 -12.62
N LYS A 64 9.96 -8.35 -12.06
CA LYS A 64 9.77 -9.59 -11.29
C LYS A 64 8.90 -9.37 -10.06
N LEU A 65 9.18 -8.32 -9.28
CA LEU A 65 8.42 -8.02 -8.06
C LEU A 65 6.98 -7.62 -8.38
N SER A 66 6.78 -6.78 -9.41
CA SER A 66 5.46 -6.39 -9.87
C SER A 66 4.64 -7.60 -10.29
N PHE A 67 5.20 -8.49 -11.12
CA PHE A 67 4.51 -9.71 -11.56
C PHE A 67 4.13 -10.61 -10.37
N SER A 68 5.04 -10.79 -9.41
CA SER A 68 4.77 -11.57 -8.19
C SER A 68 3.66 -10.96 -7.34
N LEU A 69 3.62 -9.62 -7.21
CA LEU A 69 2.60 -8.93 -6.43
C LEU A 69 1.23 -8.99 -7.11
N TYR A 70 1.18 -8.86 -8.44
CA TYR A 70 -0.05 -9.03 -9.21
C TYR A 70 -0.65 -10.42 -9.03
N LEU A 71 0.16 -11.48 -9.06
CA LEU A 71 -0.31 -12.84 -8.82
C LEU A 71 -0.87 -13.04 -7.41
N LEU A 72 -0.22 -12.45 -6.39
CA LEU A 72 -0.70 -12.53 -5.00
C LEU A 72 -2.05 -11.82 -4.80
N CYS A 73 -2.29 -10.72 -5.51
CA CYS A 73 -3.57 -9.99 -5.45
C CYS A 73 -4.70 -10.62 -6.27
N LEU A 74 -4.43 -11.63 -7.11
CA LEU A 74 -5.44 -12.36 -7.89
C LEU A 74 -5.93 -13.65 -7.19
N GLN A 75 -5.34 -14.05 -6.07
CA GLN A 75 -5.79 -15.15 -5.22
C GLN A 75 -6.69 -14.64 -4.09
#